data_AF-A0A151RG01-F1
#
_entry.id   AF-A0A151RG01-F1
#
_cell.length_a   1.000
_cell.length_b   1.000
_cell.length_c   1.000
_cell.angle_alpha   90.00
_cell.angle_beta   90.00
_cell.angle_gamma   90.00
#
_symmetry.space_group_name_H-M   'P 1'
#
loop_
_entity.id
_entity.type
_entity.pdbx_description
1 polymer ?
#
loop_
_entity_poly.entity_id
_entity_poly.type
_entity_poly.pdbx_seq_one_letter_code
_entity_poly.pdbx_strand_id
1 'polypeptide(L)'
;MDEPFCEAWERFKSLLRKFPNHGFEDIAQLNFFVNGIKPEVQMLLDAAAGGTMMFVGPEEATQIIESLASSDHQAEHGRHQSHKRRIMDLSTNDAILAQNKLLSQQLKP
;
A
#
# COMPACT_ATOMS: atom_id res chain seq x y z
N MET A 1 -1.69 7.91 -9.94
CA MET A 1 -1.50 7.14 -8.71
C MET A 1 -0.98 5.79 -9.13
N ASP A 2 0.15 5.39 -8.57
CA ASP A 2 0.63 4.02 -8.73
C ASP A 2 -0.21 3.09 -7.85
N GLU A 3 -0.53 1.89 -8.35
CA GLU A 3 -1.21 0.83 -7.58
C GLU A 3 -0.28 0.38 -6.42
N PRO A 4 -0.73 0.39 -5.16
CA PRO A 4 0.02 -0.19 -4.04
C PRO A 4 0.32 -1.68 -4.27
N PHE A 5 1.41 -2.18 -3.71
CA PHE A 5 1.79 -3.59 -3.86
C PHE A 5 0.73 -4.53 -3.27
N CYS A 6 0.14 -4.14 -2.14
CA CYS A 6 -0.94 -4.92 -1.53
C CYS A 6 -2.18 -5.02 -2.41
N GLU A 7 -2.55 -3.95 -3.12
CA GLU A 7 -3.66 -3.96 -4.07
C GLU A 7 -3.34 -4.81 -5.31
N ALA A 8 -2.13 -4.69 -5.84
CA ALA A 8 -1.67 -5.51 -6.97
C ALA A 8 -1.70 -7.02 -6.64
N TRP A 9 -1.28 -7.40 -5.43
CA TRP A 9 -1.32 -8.78 -4.97
C TRP A 9 -2.76 -9.31 -4.84
N GLU A 10 -3.66 -8.53 -4.23
CA GLU A 10 -5.07 -8.92 -4.13
C GLU A 10 -5.75 -9.03 -5.49
N ARG A 11 -5.45 -8.11 -6.42
CA ARG A 11 -5.96 -8.17 -7.79
C ARG A 11 -5.49 -9.43 -8.51
N PHE A 12 -4.23 -9.81 -8.34
CA PHE A 12 -3.68 -11.05 -8.90
C PHE A 12 -4.38 -12.29 -8.34
N LYS A 13 -4.53 -12.40 -7.01
CA LYS A 13 -5.29 -13.49 -6.36
C LYS A 13 -6.75 -13.54 -6.83
N SER A 14 -7.39 -12.38 -7.02
CA SER A 14 -8.75 -12.31 -7.53
C SER A 14 -8.85 -12.81 -8.99
N LEU A 15 -7.82 -12.58 -9.81
CA LEU A 15 -7.78 -13.07 -11.18
C LEU A 15 -7.71 -14.59 -11.23
N LEU A 16 -6.82 -15.19 -10.42
CA LEU A 16 -6.68 -16.65 -10.31
C LEU A 16 -8.00 -17.31 -9.87
N ARG A 17 -8.66 -16.75 -8.85
CA ARG A 17 -9.95 -17.24 -8.35
C ARG A 17 -11.08 -17.15 -9.40
N LYS A 18 -11.03 -16.16 -10.30
CA LYS A 18 -12.01 -15.98 -11.38
C LYS A 18 -11.85 -17.02 -12.48
N PHE A 19 -10.64 -17.55 -12.68
CA PHE A 19 -10.31 -18.52 -13.71
C PHE A 19 -9.67 -19.78 -13.10
N PRO A 20 -10.40 -20.56 -12.28
CA PRO A 20 -9.82 -21.67 -11.49
C PRO A 20 -9.24 -22.81 -12.34
N ASN A 21 -9.62 -22.91 -13.63
CA ASN A 21 -9.13 -23.92 -14.57
C ASN A 21 -7.94 -23.41 -15.40
N HIS A 22 -7.13 -22.51 -14.86
CA HIS A 22 -6.01 -21.89 -15.59
C HIS A 22 -4.86 -22.86 -15.91
N GLY A 23 -4.76 -24.00 -15.22
CA GLY A 23 -3.76 -25.04 -15.50
C GLY A 23 -2.31 -24.69 -15.13
N PHE A 24 -2.04 -23.47 -14.70
CA PHE A 24 -0.72 -23.05 -14.19
C PHE A 24 -0.41 -23.62 -12.80
N GLU A 25 0.81 -24.14 -12.62
CA GLU A 25 1.37 -24.49 -11.32
C GLU A 25 1.64 -23.24 -10.47
N ASP A 26 1.63 -23.37 -9.15
CA ASP A 26 1.79 -22.26 -8.20
C ASP A 26 3.07 -21.47 -8.44
N ILE A 27 4.18 -22.16 -8.74
CA ILE A 27 5.46 -21.51 -9.04
C ILE A 27 5.40 -20.64 -10.30
N ALA A 28 4.64 -21.08 -11.33
CA ALA A 28 4.46 -20.32 -12.55
C ALA A 28 3.61 -19.06 -12.29
N GLN A 29 2.57 -19.19 -11.48
CA GLN A 29 1.73 -18.05 -11.07
C GLN A 29 2.55 -17.00 -10.32
N LEU A 30 3.37 -17.43 -9.35
CA LEU A 30 4.24 -16.54 -8.58
C LEU A 30 5.29 -15.86 -9.48
N ASN A 31 5.88 -16.60 -10.42
CA ASN A 31 6.80 -16.01 -11.39
C ASN A 31 6.12 -14.97 -12.28
N PHE A 32 4.89 -15.21 -12.74
CA PHE A 32 4.15 -14.18 -13.50
C PHE A 32 3.91 -12.93 -12.69
N PHE A 33 3.57 -13.08 -11.40
CA PHE A 33 3.40 -11.95 -10.51
C PHE A 33 4.71 -11.17 -10.35
N VAL A 34 5.79 -11.83 -9.91
CA VAL A 34 7.09 -11.19 -9.64
C VAL A 34 7.68 -10.51 -10.88
N ASN A 35 7.55 -11.11 -12.06
CA ASN A 35 8.01 -10.48 -13.32
C ASN A 35 7.21 -9.23 -13.70
N GLY A 36 5.98 -9.08 -13.22
CA GLY A 36 5.13 -7.92 -13.45
C GLY A 36 5.32 -6.79 -12.43
N ILE A 37 6.16 -6.99 -11.41
CA ILE A 37 6.41 -6.03 -10.35
C ILE A 37 7.50 -5.02 -10.75
N LYS A 38 7.42 -3.81 -10.18
CA LYS A 38 8.42 -2.77 -10.39
C LYS A 38 9.79 -3.17 -9.82
N PRO A 39 10.91 -2.77 -10.44
CA PRO A 39 12.25 -3.16 -9.98
C PRO A 39 12.52 -2.86 -8.50
N GLU A 40 12.01 -1.74 -7.98
CA GLU A 40 12.24 -1.35 -6.58
C GLU A 40 11.61 -2.34 -5.59
N VAL A 41 10.42 -2.85 -5.92
CA VAL A 41 9.72 -3.83 -5.08
C VAL A 41 10.32 -5.22 -5.29
N GLN A 42 10.80 -5.54 -6.50
CA GLN A 42 11.52 -6.78 -6.75
C GLN A 42 12.80 -6.86 -5.91
N MET A 43 13.56 -5.77 -5.79
CA MET A 43 14.74 -5.73 -4.90
C MET A 43 14.38 -6.01 -3.44
N LEU A 44 13.22 -5.54 -2.98
CA LEU A 44 12.75 -5.79 -1.62
C LEU A 44 12.32 -7.25 -1.40
N LEU A 45 11.69 -7.86 -2.41
CA LEU A 45 11.39 -9.29 -2.40
C LEU A 45 12.66 -10.14 -2.38
N ASP A 46 13.65 -9.81 -3.21
CA ASP A 46 14.95 -10.51 -3.22
C ASP A 46 15.67 -10.38 -1.86
N ALA A 47 15.65 -9.19 -1.25
CA ALA A 47 16.21 -8.98 0.07
C ALA A 47 15.50 -9.83 1.15
N ALA A 48 14.17 -9.92 1.09
CA ALA A 48 13.38 -10.73 2.03
C ALA A 48 13.59 -12.24 1.82
N ALA A 49 13.85 -12.67 0.59
CA ALA A 49 14.22 -14.04 0.23
C ALA A 49 15.66 -14.41 0.61
N GLY A 50 16.50 -13.45 0.99
CA GLY A 50 17.93 -13.67 1.19
C GLY A 50 18.69 -14.03 -0.09
N GLY A 51 18.14 -13.69 -1.25
CA GLY A 51 18.63 -14.12 -2.56
C GLY A 51 17.62 -13.80 -3.66
N THR A 52 17.72 -14.43 -4.82
CA THR A 52 16.74 -14.19 -5.89
C THR A 52 15.41 -14.87 -5.59
N MET A 53 14.34 -14.08 -5.51
CA MET A 53 12.99 -14.50 -5.18
C MET A 53 12.47 -15.64 -6.08
N MET A 54 12.86 -15.66 -7.36
CA MET A 54 12.43 -16.68 -8.33
C MET A 54 12.96 -18.09 -8.04
N PHE A 55 13.97 -18.25 -7.17
CA PHE A 55 14.50 -19.57 -6.76
C PHE A 55 13.89 -20.09 -5.46
N VAL A 56 13.07 -19.27 -4.80
CA VAL A 56 12.40 -19.63 -3.55
C VAL A 56 11.24 -20.59 -3.83
N GLY A 57 11.01 -21.55 -2.93
CA GLY A 57 9.88 -22.48 -3.05
C GLY A 57 8.53 -21.74 -2.99
N PRO A 58 7.47 -22.26 -3.63
CA PRO A 58 6.20 -21.54 -3.77
C PRO A 58 5.55 -21.16 -2.44
N GLU A 59 5.69 -21.99 -1.41
CA GLU A 59 5.16 -21.71 -0.08
C GLU A 59 5.88 -20.53 0.58
N GLU A 60 7.21 -20.55 0.61
CA GLU A 60 8.03 -19.48 1.19
C GLU A 60 7.90 -18.18 0.39
N ALA A 61 7.85 -18.26 -0.94
CA ALA A 61 7.61 -17.13 -1.82
C ALA A 61 6.26 -16.46 -1.53
N THR A 62 5.21 -17.27 -1.33
CA THR A 62 3.88 -16.75 -0.96
C THR A 62 3.92 -16.03 0.38
N GLN A 63 4.60 -16.60 1.39
CA GLN A 63 4.73 -15.97 2.72
C GLN A 63 5.47 -14.62 2.65
N ILE A 64 6.55 -14.54 1.86
CA ILE A 64 7.31 -13.30 1.67
C ILE A 64 6.43 -12.23 1.01
N ILE A 65 5.69 -12.59 -0.05
CA ILE A 65 4.79 -11.66 -0.75
C ILE A 65 3.67 -11.18 0.18
N GLU A 66 3.04 -12.09 0.94
CA GLU A 66 1.97 -11.73 1.87
C GLU A 66 2.46 -10.83 3.01
N SER A 67 3.66 -11.12 3.54
CA SER A 67 4.31 -10.28 4.55
C SER A 67 4.56 -8.86 4.02
N LEU A 68 5.10 -8.76 2.80
CA LEU A 68 5.35 -7.47 2.18
C LEU A 68 4.05 -6.70 1.86
N ALA A 69 3.03 -7.39 1.34
CA ALA A 69 1.71 -6.81 1.09
C ALA A 69 1.06 -6.30 2.39
N SER A 70 1.21 -7.03 3.50
CA SER A 70 0.69 -6.60 4.81
C SER A 70 1.38 -5.34 5.32
N SER A 71 2.71 -5.25 5.15
CA SER A 71 3.50 -4.07 5.51
C SER A 71 3.15 -2.86 4.65
N ASP A 72 2.99 -3.05 3.33
CA ASP A 72 2.60 -2.00 2.39
C ASP A 72 1.21 -1.43 2.72
N HIS A 73 0.25 -2.30 3.02
CA HIS A 73 -1.09 -1.89 3.46
C HIS A 73 -1.03 -1.04 4.74
N GLN A 74 -0.21 -1.42 5.73
CA GLN A 74 -0.03 -0.62 6.95
C GLN A 74 0.60 0.76 6.68
N ALA A 75 1.60 0.82 5.79
CA ALA A 75 2.23 2.07 5.40
C ALA A 75 1.21 3.02 4.73
N GLU A 76 0.38 2.50 3.82
CA GLU A 76 -0.67 3.27 3.17
C GLU A 76 -1.75 3.76 4.14
N HIS A 77 -2.14 2.93 5.11
CA HIS A 77 -3.07 3.34 6.16
C HIS A 77 -2.47 4.44 7.05
N GLY A 78 -1.19 4.34 7.42
CA GLY A 78 -0.49 5.37 8.18
C GLY A 78 -0.36 6.70 7.42
N ARG A 79 -0.06 6.64 6.12
CA ARG A 79 0.01 7.81 5.23
C ARG A 79 -1.35 8.50 5.09
N HIS A 80 -2.42 7.74 4.86
CA HIS A 80 -3.76 8.28 4.79
C HIS A 80 -4.22 8.91 6.11
N GLN A 81 -3.94 8.27 7.25
CA GLN A 81 -4.29 8.81 8.57
C GLN A 81 -3.54 10.11 8.89
N SER A 82 -2.24 10.16 8.60
CA SER A 82 -1.42 11.36 8.84
C SER A 82 -1.85 12.53 7.96
N HIS A 83 -2.18 12.27 6.69
CA HIS A 83 -2.72 13.28 5.79
C HIS A 83 -4.09 13.80 6.27
N LYS A 84 -5.00 12.92 6.69
CA LYS A 84 -6.32 13.30 7.24
C LYS A 84 -6.20 14.14 8.51
N ARG A 85 -5.29 13.77 9.42
CA ARG A 85 -4.99 14.54 10.63
C ARG A 85 -4.52 15.96 10.28
N ARG A 86 -3.56 16.08 9.36
CA ARG A 86 -3.02 17.37 8.92
C ARG A 86 -4.10 18.29 8.33
N ILE A 87 -5.01 17.76 7.52
CA ILE A 87 -6.14 18.53 6.97
C ILE A 87 -7.07 19.02 8.10
N MET A 88 -7.39 18.16 9.05
CA MET A 88 -8.25 18.49 10.19
C MET A 88 -7.62 19.62 11.05
N ASP A 89 -6.32 19.55 11.30
CA ASP A 89 -5.59 20.57 12.07
C ASP A 89 -5.59 21.93 11.35
N LEU A 90 -5.37 21.94 10.02
CA LEU A 90 -5.45 23.17 9.22
C LEU A 90 -6.85 23.79 9.27
N SER A 91 -7.89 22.97 9.08
CA SER A 91 -9.28 23.42 9.17
C SER A 91 -9.62 23.98 10.55
N THR A 92 -9.06 23.41 11.61
CA THR A 92 -9.27 23.89 12.99
C THR A 92 -8.61 25.24 13.20
N ASN A 93 -7.37 25.41 12.72
CA ASN A 93 -6.66 26.69 12.79
C ASN A 93 -7.39 27.80 12.02
N ASP A 94 -7.90 27.50 10.83
CA ASP A 94 -8.68 28.46 10.03
C ASP A 94 -9.97 28.89 10.76
N ALA A 95 -10.67 27.94 11.40
CA ALA A 95 -11.86 28.25 12.19
C ALA A 95 -11.55 29.15 13.38
N ILE A 96 -10.45 28.89 14.09
CA ILE A 96 -9.98 29.72 15.22
C ILE A 96 -9.62 31.12 14.74
N LEU A 97 -8.91 31.25 13.62
CA LEU A 97 -8.54 32.55 13.04
C LEU A 97 -9.78 33.36 12.64
N ALA A 98 -10.78 32.72 12.03
CA ALA A 98 -12.05 33.34 11.68
C ALA A 98 -12.80 33.85 12.92
N GLN A 99 -12.84 33.04 13.99
CA GLN A 99 -13.46 33.43 15.26
C GLN A 99 -12.74 34.61 15.93
N ASN A 100 -11.40 34.58 15.99
CA ASN A 100 -10.60 35.67 16.56
C ASN A 100 -10.79 36.99 15.81
N LYS A 101 -10.89 36.93 14.48
CA LYS A 101 -11.18 38.10 13.65
C LYS A 101 -12.56 38.69 13.94
N LEU A 102 -13.56 37.86 14.17
CA LEU A 102 -14.93 38.31 14.51
C LEU A 102 -14.97 38.95 15.90
N LEU A 103 -14.34 38.32 16.90
CA LEU A 103 -14.22 38.85 18.25
C LEU A 103 -13.54 40.23 18.25
N SER A 104 -12.51 40.41 17.42
CA SER A 104 -11.79 41.67 17.28
C SER A 104 -12.61 42.78 16.62
N GLN A 105 -13.60 42.44 15.79
CA GLN A 105 -14.52 43.42 15.19
C GLN A 105 -15.55 43.95 16.19
N GLN A 106 -15.97 43.12 17.16
CA GLN A 106 -16.93 43.50 18.20
C GLN A 106 -16.30 44.39 19.31
N LEU A 107 -14.97 44.42 19.39
CA LEU A 107 -14.21 45.19 20.38
C LEU A 107 -13.75 46.57 19.87
N LYS A 108 -14.10 46.95 18.64
CA LYS A 108 -13.85 48.32 18.15
C LYS A 108 -14.88 49.26 18.80
N PRO A 109 -14.44 50.30 19.56
CA PRO A 109 -15.35 51.29 20.15
C PRO A 109 -16.05 52.15 19.09
#